data_AF-A0A4Y2HIF5-F1
#
_entry.id   AF-A0A4Y2HIF5-F1
#
_cell.length_a   1.000
_cell.length_b   1.000
_cell.length_c   1.000
_cell.angle_alpha   90.00
_cell.angle_beta   90.00
_cell.angle_gamma   90.00
#
_symmetry.space_group_name_H-M   'P 1'
#
loop_
_entity.id
_entity.type
_entity.pdbx_description
1 polymer ?
#
loop_
_entity_poly.entity_id
_entity_poly.type
_entity_poly.pdbx_seq_one_letter_code
_entity_poly.pdbx_strand_id
1 'polypeptide(L)'
;MHRRVAQIVSILLLVNSVTPSAIPIWEMLRYEEKMGRLMYLFVHLVQRYCKTQPSEDCRKIMTLHGISNLLNYDEHTLDLLDPDQRNASELVWQAATKSRYKFPPEKSYDFEKDNGKSSDDYELNHSDSNDEPQRVVVPAPYPFIRRMRL
;
A
#
# COMPACT_ATOMS: atom_id res chain seq x y z
N MET A 1 -43.72 31.95 26.44
CA MET A 1 -42.32 31.57 26.73
C MET A 1 -42.05 30.08 26.47
N HIS A 2 -42.83 29.16 27.04
CA HIS A 2 -42.66 27.70 26.89
C HIS A 2 -42.61 27.15 25.45
N ARG A 3 -43.45 27.65 24.52
CA ARG A 3 -43.42 27.20 23.11
C ARG A 3 -42.10 27.50 22.39
N ARG A 4 -41.47 28.64 22.69
CA ARG A 4 -40.18 29.02 22.08
C ARG A 4 -39.04 28.20 22.68
N VAL A 5 -39.10 27.91 23.98
CA VAL A 5 -38.13 27.03 24.65
C VAL A 5 -38.22 25.59 24.11
N ALA A 6 -39.43 25.06 23.92
CA ALA A 6 -39.62 23.73 23.35
C ALA A 6 -39.09 23.63 21.91
N GLN A 7 -39.29 24.66 21.08
CA GLN A 7 -38.73 24.70 19.73
C GLN A 7 -37.20 24.76 19.73
N ILE A 8 -36.59 25.58 20.61
CA ILE A 8 -35.14 25.67 20.72
C ILE A 8 -34.53 24.33 21.16
N VAL A 9 -35.12 23.68 22.17
CA VAL A 9 -34.67 22.35 22.65
C VAL A 9 -34.82 21.29 21.56
N SER A 10 -35.94 21.30 20.81
CA SER A 10 -36.15 20.36 19.70
C SER A 10 -35.14 20.55 18.57
N ILE A 11 -34.75 21.78 18.25
CA ILE A 11 -33.72 22.07 17.25
C ILE A 11 -32.35 21.60 17.75
N LEU A 12 -31.99 21.90 19.00
CA LEU A 12 -30.72 21.49 19.62
C LEU A 12 -30.53 19.96 19.65
N LEU A 13 -31.59 19.20 19.91
CA LEU A 13 -31.54 17.74 19.88
C LEU A 13 -31.32 17.19 18.46
N LEU A 14 -31.86 17.84 17.43
CA LEU A 14 -31.67 17.43 16.03
C LEU A 14 -30.24 17.67 15.55
N VAL A 15 -29.58 18.77 15.94
CA VAL A 15 -28.19 19.06 15.50
C VAL A 15 -27.18 18.05 16.08
N ASN A 16 -27.47 17.46 17.23
CA ASN A 16 -26.61 16.43 17.84
C ASN A 16 -26.70 15.05 17.15
N SER A 17 -27.63 14.87 16.21
CA SER A 17 -27.80 13.60 15.48
C SER A 17 -26.96 13.49 14.21
N VAL A 18 -26.20 14.53 13.87
CA VAL A 18 -25.32 14.52 12.70
C VAL A 18 -24.00 13.86 13.07
N THR A 19 -23.77 12.64 12.59
CA THR A 19 -22.43 12.04 12.62
C THR A 19 -21.56 12.73 11.58
N PRO A 20 -20.45 13.38 11.96
CA PRO A 20 -19.51 13.90 10.97
C PRO A 20 -18.95 12.72 10.16
N SER A 21 -19.25 12.66 8.86
CA SER A 21 -18.57 11.76 7.93
C SER A 21 -17.22 12.38 7.60
N ALA A 22 -16.22 12.17 8.45
CA ALA A 22 -14.85 12.46 8.07
C ALA A 22 -14.52 11.52 6.89
N ILE A 23 -14.41 12.09 5.69
CA ILE A 23 -13.92 11.36 4.50
C ILE A 23 -12.48 10.98 4.82
N PRO A 24 -12.16 9.67 4.90
CA PRO A 24 -10.80 9.24 5.19
C PRO A 24 -9.85 9.76 4.10
N ILE A 25 -8.63 10.15 4.50
CA ILE A 25 -7.62 10.68 3.56
C ILE A 25 -7.44 9.73 2.37
N TRP A 26 -7.52 8.42 2.63
CA TRP A 26 -7.44 7.36 1.63
C TRP A 26 -8.37 7.55 0.42
N GLU A 27 -9.61 7.99 0.64
CA GLU A 27 -10.60 8.18 -0.43
C GLU A 27 -10.21 9.31 -1.40
N MET A 28 -9.38 10.25 -0.95
CA MET A 28 -8.90 11.36 -1.76
C MET A 28 -7.61 11.08 -2.53
N LEU A 29 -6.95 9.95 -2.25
CA LEU A 29 -5.71 9.59 -2.94
C LEU A 29 -6.00 9.09 -4.36
N ARG A 30 -5.08 9.38 -5.28
CA ARG A 30 -5.09 8.77 -6.61
C ARG A 30 -4.64 7.32 -6.53
N TYR A 31 -5.02 6.53 -7.54
CA TYR A 31 -4.57 5.14 -7.72
C TYR A 31 -3.07 4.94 -7.48
N GLU A 32 -2.22 5.77 -8.08
CA GLU A 32 -0.76 5.65 -7.98
C GLU A 32 -0.26 5.85 -6.54
N GLU A 33 -0.87 6.78 -5.80
CA GLU A 33 -0.52 7.06 -4.40
C GLU A 33 -0.97 5.91 -3.48
N LYS A 34 -2.18 5.37 -3.73
CA LYS A 34 -2.68 4.18 -3.04
C LYS A 34 -1.74 3.00 -3.28
N MET A 35 -1.42 2.70 -4.54
CA MET A 35 -0.51 1.61 -4.87
C MET A 35 0.87 1.77 -4.25
N GLY A 36 1.47 2.96 -4.32
CA GLY A 36 2.78 3.21 -3.71
C GLY A 36 2.79 2.88 -2.21
N ARG A 37 1.74 3.29 -1.48
CA ARG A 37 1.60 3.00 -0.04
C ARG A 37 1.39 1.50 0.23
N LEU A 38 0.57 0.82 -0.56
CA LEU A 38 0.33 -0.62 -0.41
C LEU A 38 1.58 -1.45 -0.71
N MET A 39 2.32 -1.10 -1.77
CA MET A 39 3.58 -1.75 -2.10
C MET A 39 4.62 -1.55 -0.98
N TYR A 40 4.75 -0.33 -0.46
CA TYR A 40 5.64 -0.03 0.66
C TYR A 40 5.31 -0.90 1.88
N LEU A 41 4.03 -0.94 2.28
CA LEU A 41 3.58 -1.78 3.40
C LEU A 41 3.87 -3.26 3.14
N PHE A 42 3.60 -3.74 1.92
CA PHE A 42 3.84 -5.12 1.55
C PHE A 42 5.32 -5.52 1.62
N VAL A 43 6.24 -4.68 1.14
CA VAL A 43 7.69 -4.95 1.23
C VAL A 43 8.13 -5.12 2.69
N HIS A 44 7.60 -4.33 3.62
CA HIS A 44 7.88 -4.47 5.05
C HIS A 44 7.34 -5.77 5.62
N LEU A 45 6.15 -6.20 5.18
CA LEU A 45 5.58 -7.50 5.56
C LEU A 45 6.43 -8.65 5.03
N VAL A 46 6.89 -8.59 3.78
CA VAL A 46 7.81 -9.58 3.19
C VAL A 46 9.12 -9.63 3.97
N GLN A 47 9.69 -8.49 4.34
CA GLN A 47 10.91 -8.46 5.15
C GLN A 47 10.72 -9.15 6.50
N ARG A 48 9.58 -8.94 7.17
CA ARG A 48 9.25 -9.64 8.42
C ARG A 48 9.07 -11.13 8.20
N TYR A 49 8.33 -11.53 7.18
CA TYR A 49 8.08 -12.93 6.86
C TYR A 49 9.38 -13.69 6.61
N CYS A 50 10.22 -13.17 5.72
CA CYS A 50 11.47 -13.81 5.30
C CYS A 50 12.53 -13.86 6.42
N LYS A 51 12.41 -13.05 7.49
CA LYS A 51 13.23 -13.21 8.69
C LYS A 51 12.87 -14.49 9.48
N THR A 52 11.59 -14.85 9.50
CA THR A 52 11.10 -16.03 10.24
C THR A 52 11.12 -17.31 9.41
N GLN A 53 10.97 -17.19 8.09
CA GLN A 53 11.01 -18.30 7.14
C GLN A 53 12.04 -17.98 6.05
N PRO A 54 13.34 -18.16 6.34
CA PRO A 54 14.38 -17.91 5.35
C PRO A 54 14.32 -18.98 4.25
N SER A 55 14.21 -18.51 3.00
CA SER A 55 14.47 -19.30 1.80
C SER A 55 15.40 -18.52 0.89
N GLU A 56 16.08 -19.22 -0.01
CA GLU A 56 16.85 -18.58 -1.08
C GLU A 56 15.93 -17.61 -1.85
N ASP A 57 16.41 -16.39 -2.07
CA ASP A 57 15.69 -15.31 -2.76
C ASP A 57 14.28 -14.98 -2.21
N CYS A 58 13.94 -15.36 -0.97
CA CYS A 58 12.61 -15.16 -0.37
C CYS A 58 12.06 -13.74 -0.62
N ARG A 59 12.85 -12.73 -0.25
CA ARG A 59 12.44 -11.33 -0.35
C ARG A 59 12.21 -10.92 -1.80
N LYS A 60 13.07 -11.36 -2.73
CA LYS A 60 13.01 -10.99 -4.14
C LYS A 60 11.77 -11.59 -4.80
N ILE A 61 11.60 -12.91 -4.66
CA ILE A 61 10.49 -13.64 -5.28
C ILE A 61 9.15 -13.20 -4.71
N MET A 62 9.03 -13.09 -3.38
CA MET A 62 7.76 -12.71 -2.74
C MET A 62 7.37 -11.27 -3.06
N THR A 63 8.34 -10.34 -3.04
CA THR A 63 8.09 -8.94 -3.41
C THR A 63 7.61 -8.84 -4.86
N LEU A 64 8.33 -9.47 -5.80
CA LEU A 64 7.97 -9.43 -7.22
C LEU A 64 6.56 -9.98 -7.46
N HIS A 65 6.28 -11.17 -6.93
CA HIS A 65 4.99 -11.83 -7.09
C HIS A 65 3.85 -11.02 -6.45
N GLY A 66 4.05 -10.52 -5.23
CA GLY A 66 3.01 -9.79 -4.52
C GLY A 66 2.72 -8.41 -5.09
N ILE A 67 3.74 -7.68 -5.52
CA ILE A 67 3.58 -6.40 -6.24
C ILE A 67 2.82 -6.63 -7.56
N SER A 68 3.19 -7.67 -8.32
CA SER A 68 2.49 -8.01 -9.56
C SER A 68 1.00 -8.31 -9.31
N ASN A 69 0.66 -9.00 -8.22
CA ASN A 69 -0.74 -9.22 -7.86
C ASN A 69 -1.46 -7.93 -7.47
N LEU A 70 -0.84 -7.06 -6.68
CA LEU A 70 -1.43 -5.78 -6.28
C LEU A 70 -1.73 -4.90 -7.50
N LEU A 71 -0.82 -4.86 -8.48
CA LEU A 71 -0.97 -4.06 -9.71
C LEU A 71 -2.14 -4.50 -10.60
N ASN A 72 -2.65 -5.71 -10.40
CA ASN A 72 -3.81 -6.20 -11.14
C ASN A 72 -5.14 -5.75 -10.53
N TYR A 73 -5.14 -5.09 -9.37
CA TYR A 73 -6.34 -4.55 -8.76
C TYR A 73 -6.66 -3.16 -9.30
N ASP A 74 -7.96 -2.92 -9.49
CA ASP A 74 -8.54 -1.61 -9.79
C ASP A 74 -8.65 -0.75 -8.52
N GLU A 75 -8.90 0.55 -8.71
CA GLU A 75 -8.98 1.52 -7.63
C GLU A 75 -10.01 1.18 -6.55
N HIS A 76 -11.20 0.70 -6.92
CA HIS A 76 -12.22 0.35 -5.93
C HIS A 76 -11.77 -0.81 -5.05
N THR A 77 -11.04 -1.77 -5.61
CA THR A 77 -10.45 -2.85 -4.82
C THR A 77 -9.34 -2.34 -3.90
N LEU A 78 -8.56 -1.34 -4.33
CA LEU A 78 -7.54 -0.72 -3.47
C LEU A 78 -8.15 0.10 -2.32
N ASP A 79 -9.36 0.63 -2.48
CA ASP A 79 -10.09 1.30 -1.39
C ASP A 79 -10.39 0.37 -0.22
N LEU A 80 -10.55 -0.92 -0.49
CA LEU A 80 -10.75 -1.96 0.54
C LEU A 80 -9.45 -2.33 1.28
N LEU A 81 -8.30 -1.85 0.79
CA LEU A 81 -6.97 -2.15 1.33
C LEU A 81 -6.36 -0.98 2.11
N ASP A 82 -7.16 0.02 2.49
CA ASP A 82 -6.74 1.19 3.26
C ASP A 82 -5.90 0.80 4.50
N PRO A 83 -4.59 1.19 4.56
CA PRO A 83 -3.67 0.89 5.65
C PRO A 83 -4.14 1.32 7.03
N ASP A 84 -5.01 2.34 7.12
CA ASP A 84 -5.51 2.86 8.38
C ASP A 84 -6.69 2.04 8.93
N GLN A 85 -7.23 1.08 8.16
CA GLN A 85 -8.27 0.17 8.61
C GLN A 85 -7.75 -0.87 9.60
N ARG A 86 -8.66 -1.40 10.42
CA ARG A 86 -8.35 -2.55 11.28
C ARG A 86 -7.95 -3.74 10.41
N ASN A 87 -6.87 -4.41 10.79
CA ASN A 87 -6.29 -5.56 10.09
C ASN A 87 -5.81 -5.26 8.65
N ALA A 88 -5.58 -3.99 8.31
CA ALA A 88 -5.17 -3.63 6.94
C ALA A 88 -3.89 -4.35 6.49
N SER A 89 -2.90 -4.49 7.36
CA SER A 89 -1.68 -5.26 7.06
C SER A 89 -1.98 -6.70 6.63
N GLU A 90 -2.95 -7.35 7.28
CA GLU A 90 -3.35 -8.70 6.95
C GLU A 90 -4.11 -8.76 5.63
N LEU A 91 -5.01 -7.81 5.38
CA LEU A 91 -5.75 -7.71 4.11
C LEU A 91 -4.80 -7.48 2.93
N VAL A 92 -3.86 -6.55 3.08
CA VAL A 92 -2.81 -6.28 2.06
C VAL A 92 -1.96 -7.52 1.83
N TRP A 93 -1.57 -8.20 2.91
CA TRP A 93 -0.86 -9.47 2.80
C TRP A 93 -1.65 -10.51 2.01
N GLN A 94 -2.92 -10.72 2.36
CA GLN A 94 -3.79 -11.68 1.70
C GLN A 94 -4.00 -11.33 0.23
N ALA A 95 -4.22 -10.05 -0.11
CA ALA A 95 -4.38 -9.56 -1.47
C ALA A 95 -3.11 -9.79 -2.30
N ALA A 96 -1.95 -9.37 -1.79
CA ALA A 96 -0.67 -9.53 -2.50
C ALA A 96 -0.27 -11.01 -2.65
N THR A 97 -0.50 -11.82 -1.63
CA THR A 97 -0.09 -13.24 -1.62
C THR A 97 -1.14 -14.21 -2.13
N LYS A 98 -2.36 -13.73 -2.41
CA LYS A 98 -3.55 -14.56 -2.69
C LYS A 98 -3.80 -15.62 -1.61
N SER A 99 -3.57 -15.23 -0.34
CA SER A 99 -3.73 -16.08 0.86
C SER A 99 -2.96 -17.40 0.82
N ARG A 100 -1.87 -17.48 0.05
CA ARG A 100 -1.02 -18.69 -0.08
C ARG A 100 -0.04 -18.86 1.08
N TYR A 101 0.25 -17.77 1.80
CA TYR A 101 1.28 -17.73 2.86
C TYR A 101 0.68 -17.25 4.16
N LYS A 102 1.16 -17.78 5.29
CA LYS A 102 0.75 -17.34 6.61
C LYS A 102 1.16 -15.88 6.84
N PHE A 103 0.32 -15.10 7.51
CA PHE A 103 0.68 -13.73 7.87
C PHE A 103 1.95 -13.73 8.74
N PRO A 104 2.93 -12.83 8.49
CA PRO A 104 4.11 -12.74 9.34
C PRO A 104 3.71 -12.41 10.79
N PRO A 105 4.32 -13.06 11.78
CA PRO A 105 4.01 -12.78 13.18
C PRO A 105 4.27 -11.30 13.51
N GLU A 106 3.47 -10.74 14.41
CA GLU A 106 3.73 -9.40 14.95
C GLU A 106 5.10 -9.38 15.64
N LYS A 107 5.76 -8.21 15.60
CA LYS A 107 6.91 -8.00 16.47
C LYS A 107 6.39 -8.08 17.91
N SER A 108 6.93 -8.96 18.75
CA SER A 108 6.79 -8.81 20.20
C SER A 108 7.39 -7.45 20.56
N TYR A 109 6.55 -6.50 20.91
CA TYR A 109 6.95 -5.13 21.26
C TYR A 109 7.65 -5.14 22.62
N ASP A 110 8.97 -5.28 22.63
CA ASP A 110 9.77 -4.57 23.62
C ASP A 110 9.83 -3.11 23.16
N PHE A 111 9.28 -2.22 23.99
CA PHE A 111 9.05 -0.82 23.68
C PHE A 111 10.38 -0.05 23.68
N GLU A 112 11.15 -0.11 22.59
CA GLU A 112 12.22 0.87 22.37
C GLU A 112 11.61 2.12 21.75
N LYS A 113 11.52 3.15 22.59
CA LYS A 113 10.98 4.47 22.32
C LYS A 113 11.95 5.20 21.39
N ASP A 114 11.83 5.03 20.08
CA ASP A 114 12.58 5.86 19.14
C ASP A 114 11.85 7.20 18.95
N ASN A 115 12.48 8.25 19.49
CA ASN A 115 12.01 9.62 19.38
C ASN A 115 12.17 10.07 17.93
N GLY A 116 11.11 10.67 17.39
CA GLY A 116 11.03 11.14 16.01
C GLY A 116 12.33 11.70 15.46
N LYS A 117 12.92 10.96 14.53
CA LYS A 117 13.86 11.49 13.55
C LYS A 117 13.47 10.94 12.19
N SER A 118 12.81 11.81 11.42
CA SER A 118 12.76 11.71 9.97
C SER A 118 14.22 11.59 9.49
N SER A 119 14.61 10.41 9.05
CA SER A 119 15.86 10.19 8.32
C SER A 119 15.52 9.34 7.11
N ASP A 120 15.41 10.03 5.99
CA ASP A 120 15.43 9.45 4.66
C ASP A 120 16.80 8.81 4.44
N ASP A 121 16.96 7.52 4.75
CA ASP A 121 18.18 6.78 4.42
C ASP A 121 17.83 5.41 3.82
N TYR A 122 17.56 5.42 2.51
CA TYR A 122 17.55 4.22 1.68
C TYR A 122 19.00 3.86 1.34
N GLU A 123 19.70 3.14 2.21
CA GLU A 123 21.03 2.62 1.87
C GLU A 123 20.89 1.40 0.94
N LEU A 124 20.89 1.70 -0.35
CA LEU A 124 20.96 0.73 -1.45
C LEU A 124 22.41 0.26 -1.51
N ASN A 125 22.71 -0.87 -0.87
CA ASN A 125 24.02 -1.53 -0.99
C ASN A 125 24.21 -2.00 -2.44
N HIS A 126 24.72 -1.11 -3.29
CA HIS A 126 25.38 -1.43 -4.54
C HIS A 126 26.85 -1.68 -4.22
N SER A 127 27.28 -2.94 -4.30
CA SER A 127 28.71 -3.24 -4.38
C SER A 127 29.24 -2.63 -5.68
N ASP A 128 30.02 -1.57 -5.53
CA ASP A 128 30.73 -0.86 -6.59
C ASP A 128 31.81 -1.77 -7.18
N SER A 129 31.50 -2.37 -8.33
CA SER A 129 32.52 -2.90 -9.24
C SER A 129 32.54 -1.94 -10.42
N ASN A 130 33.61 -1.16 -10.50
CA ASN A 130 33.89 -0.19 -11.55
C ASN A 130 33.62 -0.79 -12.95
N ASP A 131 32.53 -0.37 -13.60
CA ASP A 131 32.37 -0.48 -15.05
C ASP A 131 31.55 0.73 -15.54
N GLU A 132 32.13 1.45 -16.49
CA GLU A 132 31.60 2.59 -17.24
C GLU A 132 30.12 2.38 -17.67
N PRO A 133 29.23 3.37 -17.53
CA PRO A 133 27.81 3.18 -17.85
C PRO A 133 27.60 2.86 -19.34
N GLN A 134 27.28 1.60 -19.66
CA GLN A 134 26.78 1.24 -20.98
C GLN A 134 25.41 1.90 -21.21
N ARG A 135 25.37 2.84 -22.15
CA ARG A 135 24.13 3.39 -22.70
C ARG A 135 23.31 2.26 -23.34
N VAL A 136 22.27 1.79 -22.67
CA VAL A 136 21.28 0.87 -23.26
C VAL A 136 20.42 1.65 -24.25
N VAL A 137 20.76 1.56 -25.53
CA VAL A 137 19.93 2.09 -26.63
C VAL A 137 18.84 1.07 -26.93
N VAL A 138 17.61 1.38 -26.53
CA VAL A 138 16.43 0.58 -26.90
C VAL A 138 16.12 0.79 -28.39
N PRO A 139 16.03 -0.25 -29.22
CA PRO A 139 15.61 -0.10 -30.62
C PRO A 139 14.17 0.39 -30.70
N ALA A 140 13.88 1.30 -31.62
CA ALA A 140 12.52 1.75 -31.89
C ALA A 140 11.64 0.57 -32.36
N PRO A 141 10.38 0.48 -31.90
CA PRO A 141 9.47 -0.58 -32.31
C PRO A 141 9.19 -0.53 -33.81
N TYR A 142 9.26 -1.68 -34.48
CA TYR A 142 9.02 -1.80 -35.92
C TYR A 142 7.57 -1.43 -36.28
N PRO A 143 7.33 -0.72 -37.40
CA PRO A 143 5.99 -0.46 -37.87
C PRO A 143 5.33 -1.76 -38.36
N PHE A 144 4.11 -2.03 -37.86
CA PHE A 144 3.27 -3.14 -38.31
C PHE A 144 2.91 -2.97 -39.80
N ILE A 145 3.58 -3.71 -40.68
CA ILE A 145 3.17 -3.84 -42.08
C ILE A 145 1.98 -4.81 -42.14
N ARG A 146 0.76 -4.28 -42.30
CA ARG A 146 -0.41 -5.08 -42.70
C ARG A 146 -0.18 -5.61 -44.12
N ARG A 147 0.08 -6.92 -44.24
CA ARG A 147 0.09 -7.63 -45.52
C ARG A 147 -1.36 -7.74 -46.02
N MET A 148 -1.76 -6.93 -47.00
CA MET A 148 -2.93 -7.24 -47.83
C MET A 148 -2.55 -8.41 -48.75
N ARG A 149 -3.30 -9.51 -48.64
CA ARG A 149 -3.30 -10.57 -49.66
C ARG A 149 -4.09 -10.07 -50.86
N LEU A 150 -3.45 -10.03 -52.02
CA LEU A 150 -4.05 -10.09 -53.35
C LEU A 150 -3.59 -11.40 -53.98
#